data_AF-A0A8J5TA28-F1
#
_entry.id   AF-A0A8J5TA28-F1
#
_cell.length_a   1.000
_cell.length_b   1.000
_cell.length_c   1.000
_cell.angle_alpha   90.00
_cell.angle_beta   90.00
_cell.angle_gamma   90.00
#
_symmetry.space_group_name_H-M   'P 1'
#
loop_
_entity.id
_entity.type
_entity.pdbx_description
1 polymer ?
#
loop_
_entity_poly.entity_id
_entity_poly.type
_entity_poly.pdbx_seq_one_letter_code
_entity_poly.pdbx_strand_id
1 'polypeptide(L)'
;MDSAVLSLTCAGLGAPEEDDDGTVIGYAKGEYCLDNLKDLQRFLRRDDPQRREVFKQVCKWNIASRDLVPIIENYQADRSMVITAVKVLVFLTMPLEPSSEDVAQQIEYLWDLKAALMRNVAMAVIVSLLEDPLDRLER
;
A
#
# COMPACT_ATOMS: atom_id res chain seq x y z
N MET A 1 9.62 17.88 2.46
CA MET A 1 8.44 17.25 3.08
C MET A 1 8.82 16.84 4.48
N ASP A 2 7.95 17.04 5.48
CA ASP A 2 8.30 16.67 6.85
C ASP A 2 8.27 15.14 7.00
N SER A 3 9.47 14.53 6.97
CA SER A 3 9.67 13.08 7.09
C SER A 3 9.04 12.52 8.36
N ALA A 4 8.93 13.34 9.43
CA ALA A 4 8.31 12.93 10.68
C ALA A 4 6.80 12.66 10.52
N VAL A 5 6.10 13.51 9.77
CA VAL A 5 4.65 13.34 9.54
C VAL A 5 4.39 12.09 8.71
N LEU A 6 5.16 11.86 7.64
CA LEU A 6 5.03 10.66 6.82
C LEU A 6 5.31 9.39 7.64
N SER A 7 6.35 9.41 8.49
CA SER A 7 6.67 8.29 9.37
C SER A 7 5.54 7.98 10.35
N LEU A 8 4.97 9.02 10.99
CA LEU A 8 3.85 8.87 11.91
C LEU A 8 2.61 8.30 11.20
N THR A 9 2.30 8.79 10.00
CA THR A 9 1.21 8.26 9.18
C THR A 9 1.41 6.78 8.86
N CYS A 10 2.60 6.37 8.44
CA CYS A 10 2.90 4.97 8.15
C CYS A 10 2.89 4.09 9.40
N ALA A 11 3.37 4.59 10.55
CA ALA A 11 3.34 3.87 11.82
C ALA A 11 1.90 3.70 12.35
N GLY A 12 1.00 4.64 12.04
CA GLY A 12 -0.40 4.58 12.44
C GLY A 12 -1.27 3.64 11.58
N LEU A 13 -0.70 2.91 10.62
CA LEU A 13 -1.43 1.90 9.84
C LEU A 13 -1.77 0.67 10.68
N GLY A 14 -0.82 0.22 11.51
CA GLY A 14 -0.98 -0.99 12.30
C GLY A 14 0.34 -1.73 12.49
N ALA A 15 0.23 -2.98 12.91
CA ALA A 15 1.37 -3.87 13.11
C ALA A 15 0.96 -5.34 12.87
N PRO A 16 1.92 -6.21 12.54
CA PRO A 16 1.70 -7.66 12.58
C PRO A 16 1.16 -8.09 13.94
N GLU A 17 0.16 -8.96 13.94
CA GLU A 17 -0.30 -9.65 15.13
C GLU A 17 0.50 -10.93 15.26
N GLU A 18 1.22 -11.09 16.37
CA GLU A 18 2.09 -12.22 16.65
C GLU A 18 1.52 -13.07 17.79
N ASP A 19 1.69 -14.38 17.70
CA ASP A 19 1.40 -15.29 18.83
C ASP A 19 2.54 -15.28 19.88
N ASP A 20 2.36 -16.07 20.94
CA ASP A 20 3.33 -16.16 22.05
C ASP A 20 4.73 -16.66 21.60
N ASP A 21 4.82 -17.33 20.43
CA ASP A 21 6.06 -17.84 19.85
C ASP A 21 6.66 -16.87 18.81
N GLY A 22 6.05 -15.71 18.58
CA GLY A 22 6.50 -14.69 17.61
C GLY A 22 6.13 -15.02 16.16
N THR A 23 5.21 -15.95 15.93
CA THR A 23 4.69 -16.25 14.59
C THR A 23 3.62 -15.22 14.23
N VAL A 24 3.74 -14.61 13.05
CA VAL A 24 2.72 -13.68 12.55
C VAL A 24 1.44 -14.45 12.21
N ILE A 25 0.38 -14.21 12.97
CA ILE A 25 -0.94 -14.85 12.83
C ILE A 25 -1.98 -13.93 12.19
N GLY A 26 -1.72 -12.62 12.11
CA GLY A 26 -2.67 -11.64 11.60
C GLY A 26 -2.08 -10.25 11.47
N TYR A 27 -2.97 -9.25 11.37
CA TYR A 27 -2.60 -7.84 11.33
C TYR A 27 -3.56 -7.01 12.18
N ALA A 28 -3.02 -6.32 13.18
CA ALA A 28 -3.76 -5.40 14.03
C ALA A 28 -3.70 -3.99 13.43
N LYS A 29 -4.83 -3.49 12.91
CA LYS A 29 -4.90 -2.12 12.39
C LYS A 29 -4.81 -1.08 13.52
N GLY A 30 -4.19 0.05 13.23
CA GLY A 30 -4.22 1.21 14.12
C GLY A 30 -5.61 1.84 14.24
N GLU A 31 -5.84 2.58 15.32
CA GLU A 31 -7.11 3.27 15.61
C GLU A 31 -7.59 4.15 14.44
N TYR A 32 -6.64 4.89 13.83
CA TYR A 32 -6.89 5.81 12.71
C TYR A 32 -6.38 5.27 11.36
N CYS A 33 -6.29 3.94 11.20
CA CYS A 33 -5.70 3.31 10.01
C CYS A 33 -6.27 3.83 8.68
N LEU A 34 -7.60 3.96 8.56
CA LEU A 34 -8.24 4.44 7.32
C LEU A 34 -7.85 5.89 6.99
N ASP A 35 -7.75 6.75 7.99
CA ASP A 35 -7.36 8.14 7.78
C ASP A 35 -5.87 8.27 7.47
N ASN A 36 -5.03 7.45 8.11
CA ASN A 36 -3.62 7.31 7.77
C ASN A 36 -3.41 6.81 6.33
N LEU A 37 -4.22 5.86 5.85
CA LEU A 37 -4.18 5.43 4.44
C LEU A 37 -4.55 6.57 3.48
N LYS A 38 -5.56 7.38 3.81
CA LYS A 38 -5.93 8.56 3.00
C LYS A 38 -4.82 9.62 3.01
N ASP A 39 -4.16 9.84 4.13
CA ASP A 39 -3.05 10.78 4.22
C ASP A 39 -1.81 10.30 3.47
N LEU A 40 -1.48 9.00 3.58
CA LEU A 40 -0.45 8.38 2.76
C LEU A 40 -0.75 8.52 1.25
N GLN A 41 -2.00 8.29 0.85
CA GLN A 41 -2.44 8.52 -0.52
C GLN A 41 -2.26 9.99 -0.94
N ARG A 42 -2.59 10.96 -0.07
CA ARG A 42 -2.41 12.40 -0.34
C ARG A 42 -0.94 12.76 -0.47
N PHE A 43 -0.06 12.15 0.32
CA PHE A 43 1.38 12.35 0.23
C PHE A 43 1.92 11.84 -1.10
N LEU A 44 1.58 10.62 -1.49
CA LEU A 44 2.01 10.04 -2.77
C LEU A 44 1.46 10.81 -3.98
N ARG A 45 0.22 11.28 -3.91
CA ARG A 45 -0.39 12.09 -4.98
C ARG A 45 0.33 13.43 -5.21
N ARG A 46 0.94 13.99 -4.15
CA ARG A 46 1.67 15.27 -4.18
C ARG A 46 3.18 15.07 -4.34
N ASP A 47 3.63 13.82 -4.43
CA ASP A 47 5.04 13.50 -4.57
C ASP A 47 5.56 14.02 -5.91
N ASP A 48 6.83 14.40 -5.93
CA ASP A 48 7.46 14.89 -7.15
C ASP A 48 7.61 13.74 -8.16
N PRO A 49 7.16 13.89 -9.42
CA PRO A 49 7.15 12.80 -10.38
C PRO A 49 8.56 12.36 -10.84
N GLN A 50 9.57 13.23 -10.68
CA GLN A 50 10.95 12.92 -11.05
C GLN A 50 11.71 12.32 -9.87
N ARG A 51 11.65 12.99 -8.71
CA ARG A 51 12.42 12.61 -7.52
C ARG A 51 11.78 11.47 -6.74
N ARG A 52 10.44 11.45 -6.66
CA ARG A 52 9.65 10.40 -6.01
C ARG A 52 10.13 10.10 -4.59
N GLU A 53 10.38 11.14 -3.80
CA GLU A 53 10.95 11.04 -2.45
C GLU A 53 10.02 10.30 -1.48
N VAL A 54 8.71 10.56 -1.55
CA VAL A 54 7.72 9.83 -0.73
C VAL A 54 7.70 8.37 -1.12
N PHE A 55 7.61 8.08 -2.42
CA PHE A 55 7.65 6.72 -2.93
C PHE A 55 8.91 5.98 -2.47
N LYS A 56 10.10 6.55 -2.67
CA LYS A 56 11.37 5.93 -2.25
C LYS A 56 11.36 5.65 -0.75
N GLN A 57 10.89 6.60 0.07
CA GLN A 57 10.86 6.44 1.52
C GLN A 57 9.86 5.37 1.99
N VAL A 58 8.66 5.32 1.39
CA VAL A 58 7.62 4.32 1.69
C VAL A 58 8.08 2.91 1.27
N CYS A 59 8.72 2.79 0.11
CA CYS A 59 9.30 1.52 -0.35
C CYS A 59 10.46 1.08 0.55
N LYS A 60 11.34 2.00 0.97
CA LYS A 60 12.42 1.72 1.92
C LYS A 60 11.93 1.17 3.26
N TRP A 61 10.75 1.59 3.72
CA TRP A 61 10.11 1.06 4.93
C TRP A 61 9.28 -0.21 4.70
N ASN A 62 9.25 -0.72 3.46
CA ASN A 62 8.51 -1.91 3.05
C ASN A 62 7.01 -1.87 3.44
N ILE A 63 6.40 -0.68 3.38
CA ILE A 63 5.00 -0.47 3.79
C ILE A 63 4.04 -1.35 2.99
N ALA A 64 4.35 -1.66 1.73
CA ALA A 64 3.50 -2.54 0.93
C ALA A 64 3.41 -3.95 1.50
N SER A 65 4.55 -4.60 1.77
CA SER A 65 4.56 -5.96 2.31
C SER A 65 4.16 -6.00 3.78
N ARG A 66 4.56 -4.98 4.55
CA ARG A 66 4.36 -4.94 6.00
C ARG A 66 2.94 -4.56 6.39
N ASP A 67 2.31 -3.66 5.64
CA ASP A 67 1.04 -3.04 6.02
C ASP A 67 -0.03 -3.19 4.94
N LEU A 68 0.21 -2.74 3.70
CA LEU A 68 -0.85 -2.67 2.68
C LEU A 68 -1.38 -4.05 2.28
N VAL A 69 -0.49 -5.03 2.08
CA VAL A 69 -0.88 -6.40 1.75
C VAL A 69 -1.66 -7.03 2.91
N PRO A 70 -1.15 -7.05 4.16
CA PRO A 70 -1.92 -7.56 5.29
C PRO A 70 -3.27 -6.86 5.50
N ILE A 71 -3.36 -5.55 5.28
CA ILE A 71 -4.64 -4.81 5.34
C ILE A 71 -5.63 -5.35 4.31
N ILE A 72 -5.19 -5.55 3.05
CA ILE A 72 -6.04 -6.09 1.98
C ILE A 72 -6.51 -7.52 2.33
N GLU A 73 -5.65 -8.33 2.94
CA GLU A 73 -5.95 -9.73 3.24
C GLU A 73 -6.84 -9.93 4.47
N ASN A 74 -6.62 -9.16 5.53
CA ASN A 74 -7.27 -9.36 6.82
C ASN A 74 -8.57 -8.54 6.97
N TYR A 75 -8.75 -7.46 6.20
CA TYR A 75 -9.89 -6.54 6.33
C TYR A 75 -10.79 -6.52 5.10
N GLN A 76 -10.93 -7.65 4.40
CA GLN A 76 -11.71 -7.79 3.15
C GLN A 76 -13.16 -7.33 3.25
N ALA A 77 -13.78 -7.46 4.43
CA ALA A 77 -15.15 -7.03 4.68
C ALA A 77 -15.29 -5.49 4.70
N ASP A 78 -14.22 -4.75 5.05
CA ASP A 78 -14.21 -3.30 5.01
C ASP A 78 -13.74 -2.82 3.63
N ARG A 79 -14.68 -2.78 2.68
CA ARG A 79 -14.41 -2.33 1.31
C ARG A 79 -13.78 -0.93 1.26
N SER A 80 -14.12 -0.03 2.18
CA SER A 80 -13.55 1.32 2.19
C SER A 80 -12.05 1.28 2.48
N MET A 81 -11.65 0.45 3.44
CA MET A 81 -10.25 0.24 3.80
C MET A 81 -9.47 -0.42 2.67
N VAL A 82 -9.98 -1.52 2.11
CA VAL A 82 -9.33 -2.23 1.01
C VAL A 82 -9.17 -1.32 -0.21
N ILE A 83 -10.23 -0.62 -0.63
CA ILE A 83 -10.16 0.31 -1.77
C ILE A 83 -9.13 1.43 -1.52
N THR A 84 -9.03 1.93 -0.29
CA THR A 84 -8.06 2.99 0.05
C THR A 84 -6.63 2.44 0.02
N ALA A 85 -6.38 1.23 0.55
CA ALA A 85 -5.08 0.56 0.45
C ALA A 85 -4.69 0.28 -1.01
N VAL A 86 -5.63 -0.18 -1.84
CA VAL A 86 -5.41 -0.38 -3.28
C VAL A 86 -5.09 0.93 -3.98
N LYS A 87 -5.74 2.05 -3.63
CA LYS A 87 -5.38 3.37 -4.18
C LYS A 87 -3.96 3.78 -3.82
N VAL A 88 -3.48 3.47 -2.62
CA VAL A 88 -2.07 3.68 -2.24
C VAL A 88 -1.16 2.83 -3.12
N LEU A 89 -1.46 1.55 -3.31
CA LEU A 89 -0.70 0.67 -4.21
C LEU A 89 -0.65 1.19 -5.63
N VAL A 90 -1.75 1.73 -6.17
CA VAL A 90 -1.76 2.33 -7.52
C VAL A 90 -0.73 3.46 -7.63
N PHE A 91 -0.61 4.34 -6.63
CA PHE A 91 0.40 5.40 -6.66
C PHE A 91 1.83 4.86 -6.53
N LEU A 92 2.02 3.79 -5.74
CA LEU A 92 3.33 3.15 -5.60
C LEU A 92 3.76 2.45 -6.91
N THR A 93 2.81 1.89 -7.66
CA THR A 93 3.08 1.14 -8.90
C THR A 93 2.98 1.97 -10.18
N MET A 94 2.83 3.30 -10.08
CA MET A 94 2.86 4.19 -11.25
C MET A 94 4.15 3.98 -12.04
N PRO A 95 4.07 3.98 -13.40
CA PRO A 95 5.23 3.83 -14.25
C PRO A 95 6.23 4.96 -14.03
N LEU A 96 7.51 4.68 -14.29
CA LEU A 96 8.56 5.69 -14.22
C LEU A 96 8.46 6.66 -15.39
N GLU A 97 8.72 7.93 -15.11
CA GLU A 97 8.82 8.96 -16.14
C GLU A 97 10.19 8.91 -16.81
N PRO A 98 10.30 9.23 -18.11
CA PRO A 98 11.61 9.28 -18.79
C PRO A 98 12.60 10.26 -18.15
N SER A 99 12.09 11.24 -17.40
CA SER A 99 12.86 12.25 -16.69
C SER A 99 13.11 11.93 -15.21
N SER A 100 12.78 10.71 -14.75
CA SER A 100 12.96 10.31 -13.36
C SER A 100 14.44 10.29 -12.94
N GLU A 101 14.69 10.74 -11.70
CA GLU A 101 15.99 10.63 -11.05
C GLU A 101 16.14 9.25 -10.39
N ASP A 102 17.36 8.73 -10.25
CA ASP A 102 17.67 7.44 -9.62
C ASP A 102 16.85 6.25 -10.19
N VAL A 103 16.69 6.18 -11.52
CA VAL A 103 15.84 5.19 -12.21
C VAL A 103 16.11 3.76 -11.74
N ALA A 104 17.38 3.36 -11.58
CA ALA A 104 17.74 2.02 -11.14
C ALA A 104 17.13 1.67 -9.77
N GLN A 105 17.26 2.58 -8.79
CA GLN A 105 16.68 2.39 -7.45
C GLN A 105 15.16 2.32 -7.50
N GLN A 106 14.52 3.13 -8.35
CA GLN A 106 13.07 3.09 -8.49
C GLN A 106 12.56 1.80 -9.14
N ILE A 107 13.32 1.23 -10.09
CA ILE A 107 13.00 -0.08 -10.69
C ILE A 107 13.09 -1.19 -9.63
N GLU A 108 14.12 -1.18 -8.79
CA GLU A 108 14.27 -2.15 -7.69
C GLU A 108 13.04 -2.12 -6.77
N TYR A 109 12.60 -0.92 -6.35
CA TYR A 109 11.40 -0.79 -5.53
C TYR A 109 10.13 -1.28 -6.24
N LEU A 110 9.98 -1.04 -7.54
CA LEU A 110 8.84 -1.58 -8.30
C LEU A 110 8.86 -3.11 -8.39
N TRP A 111 10.04 -3.73 -8.46
CA TRP A 111 10.18 -5.18 -8.41
C TRP A 111 9.82 -5.75 -7.04
N ASP A 112 10.23 -5.09 -5.96
CA ASP A 112 9.85 -5.50 -4.60
C ASP A 112 8.34 -5.40 -4.39
N LEU A 113 7.71 -4.32 -4.85
CA LEU A 113 6.26 -4.16 -4.83
C LEU A 113 5.54 -5.27 -5.62
N LYS A 114 6.06 -5.61 -6.80
CA LYS A 114 5.53 -6.72 -7.60
C LYS A 114 5.67 -8.05 -6.85
N ALA A 115 6.81 -8.31 -6.23
CA ALA A 115 7.04 -9.54 -5.48
C ALA A 115 6.09 -9.65 -4.28
N ALA A 116 5.85 -8.55 -3.57
CA ALA A 116 4.92 -8.48 -2.44
C ALA A 116 3.47 -8.79 -2.85
N LEU A 117 3.01 -8.31 -4.01
CA LEU A 117 1.65 -8.57 -4.47
C LEU A 117 1.44 -9.99 -5.01
N MET A 118 2.47 -10.58 -5.63
CA MET A 118 2.37 -11.87 -6.31
C MET A 118 2.45 -13.09 -5.39
N ARG A 119 2.94 -12.93 -4.15
CA ARG A 119 3.14 -14.04 -3.20
C ARG A 119 1.92 -14.34 -2.31
N ASN A 120 0.87 -13.54 -2.47
CA ASN A 120 -0.15 -13.33 -1.44
C ASN A 120 -1.56 -13.41 -2.06
N VAL A 121 -2.59 -13.59 -1.23
CA VAL A 121 -3.98 -13.66 -1.71
C VAL A 121 -4.55 -12.28 -2.03
N ALA A 122 -3.81 -11.22 -1.75
CA ALA A 122 -4.17 -9.83 -2.06
C ALA A 122 -4.67 -9.64 -3.51
N MET A 123 -4.08 -10.29 -4.51
CA MET A 123 -4.56 -10.19 -5.90
C MET A 123 -5.97 -10.75 -6.09
N ALA A 124 -6.31 -11.86 -5.42
CA ALA A 124 -7.65 -12.43 -5.48
C ALA A 124 -8.68 -11.47 -4.86
N VAL A 125 -8.33 -10.84 -3.73
CA VAL A 125 -9.16 -9.82 -3.08
C VAL A 125 -9.35 -8.60 -3.99
N ILE A 126 -8.28 -8.12 -4.63
CA ILE A 126 -8.37 -6.96 -5.53
C ILE A 126 -9.29 -7.27 -6.72
N VAL A 127 -9.18 -8.46 -7.30
CA VAL A 127 -10.03 -8.88 -8.42
C VAL A 127 -11.49 -9.03 -7.99
N SER A 128 -11.77 -9.53 -6.78
CA SER A 128 -13.16 -9.64 -6.30
C SER A 128 -13.85 -8.29 -6.10
N LEU A 129 -13.09 -7.19 -5.91
CA LEU A 129 -13.67 -5.83 -5.91
C LEU A 129 -14.34 -5.46 -7.25
N LEU A 130 -13.97 -6.14 -8.34
CA LEU A 130 -14.54 -5.91 -9.67
C LEU A 130 -15.87 -6.63 -9.89
N GLU A 131 -16.28 -7.54 -9.00
CA GLU A 131 -17.52 -8.31 -9.15
C GLU A 131 -18.75 -7.40 -9.25
N ASP A 132 -19.02 -6.55 -8.24
CA ASP A 132 -20.20 -5.66 -8.29
C ASP A 132 -20.14 -4.63 -9.44
N PRO A 133 -19.00 -3.97 -9.72
CA PRO A 133 -18.92 -3.05 -10.86
C PRO A 133 -19.21 -3.71 -12.21
N LEU A 134 -18.73 -4.94 -12.41
CA LEU A 134 -18.95 -5.68 -13.66
C LEU A 134 -20.39 -6.17 -13.79
N ASP A 135 -21.01 -6.70 -12.73
CA ASP A 135 -22.43 -7.11 -12.73
C ASP A 135 -23.37 -5.95 -13.09
N ARG A 136 -23.00 -4.71 -12.71
CA ARG A 136 -23.76 -3.50 -13.08
C ARG A 136 -23.61 -3.07 -14.54
N LEU A 137 -22.58 -3.52 -15.25
CA LEU A 137 -22.38 -3.22 -16.67
C LEU A 137 -23.11 -4.19 -17.59
N GLU A 138 -23.47 -5.37 -17.09
CA GLU A 138 -24.23 -6.39 -17.84
C GLU A 138 -25.75 -6.17 -17.78
N ARG A 139 -26.22 -5.15 -17.04
CA ARG A 139 -27.62 -4.75 -16.91
C ARG A 139 -27.90 -3.44 -17.62
#